data_AF-A0A9K3LDG6-F1
#
_entry.id   AF-A0A9K3LDG6-F1
#
_cell.length_a   1.000
_cell.length_b   1.000
_cell.length_c   1.000
_cell.angle_alpha   90.00
_cell.angle_beta   90.00
_cell.angle_gamma   90.00
#
_symmetry.space_group_name_H-M   'P 1'
#
loop_
_entity.id
_entity.type
_entity.pdbx_description
1 polymer ?
#
loop_
_entity_poly.entity_id
_entity_poly.type
_entity_poly.pdbx_seq_one_letter_code
_entity_poly.pdbx_strand_id
1 'polypeptide(L)'
;MGVWRDPSSKNAFILSVVSVLFTFLAAFIGIFYYMTAGSALCLVFGLENLVDLLSSVVVLWRFFSIGKLTPEREELLKSREIRASTAISFVLLLLGLFVIAASLWDLKNGNDENQSEKLILGISFVSILAFGTMTIFKFHYASALDSSSLHKDGVCSFIGTVLSCALFVNFFIIQHYPQLSWLDAAVAMVLGFVALLYGIQSIIALRKRKVPICSLSWWFMSRGDGKEASDPSTRPPSEDGASDLEMSEYKPDRETTLSNEVV
;
A
#
# COMPACT_ATOMS: atom_id res chain seq x y z
N MET A 1 -27.75 11.27 7.62
CA MET A 1 -26.99 11.11 6.35
C MET A 1 -25.57 11.70 6.46
N GLY A 2 -24.83 11.43 7.55
CA GLY A 2 -23.58 12.16 7.90
C GLY A 2 -22.26 11.39 7.74
N VAL A 3 -22.28 10.11 7.37
CA VAL A 3 -21.06 9.29 7.20
C VAL A 3 -20.34 9.54 5.87
N TRP A 4 -21.04 10.07 4.87
CA TRP A 4 -20.54 10.24 3.50
C TRP A 4 -19.77 11.54 3.26
N ARG A 5 -20.03 12.57 4.08
CA ARG A 5 -19.54 13.94 3.84
C ARG A 5 -18.18 14.22 4.46
N ASP A 6 -17.88 13.60 5.61
CA ASP A 6 -16.59 13.74 6.32
C ASP A 6 -16.03 12.36 6.75
N PRO A 7 -15.28 11.67 5.89
CA PRO A 7 -14.64 10.40 6.24
C PRO A 7 -13.61 10.60 7.36
N SER A 8 -13.84 10.00 8.53
CA SER A 8 -12.87 9.98 9.62
C SER A 8 -11.87 8.82 9.45
N SER A 9 -10.67 8.94 10.02
CA SER A 9 -9.70 7.83 10.11
C SER A 9 -10.30 6.58 10.77
N LYS A 10 -11.28 6.75 11.68
CA LYS A 10 -12.03 5.63 12.26
C LYS A 10 -12.86 4.88 11.21
N ASN A 11 -13.47 5.59 10.27
CA ASN A 11 -14.27 4.99 9.20
C ASN A 11 -13.38 4.23 8.22
N ALA A 12 -12.20 4.78 7.89
CA ALA A 12 -11.20 4.08 7.10
C ALA A 12 -10.72 2.80 7.80
N PHE A 13 -10.47 2.85 9.11
CA PHE A 13 -10.11 1.67 9.90
C PHE A 13 -11.22 0.61 9.85
N ILE A 14 -12.48 0.97 10.12
CA ILE A 14 -13.61 0.03 10.07
C ILE A 14 -13.74 -0.57 8.67
N LEU A 15 -13.65 0.26 7.62
CA LEU A 15 -13.70 -0.21 6.24
C LEU A 15 -12.60 -1.25 5.96
N SER A 16 -11.37 -0.99 6.39
CA SER A 16 -10.27 -1.94 6.19
C SER A 16 -10.44 -3.22 7.02
N VAL A 17 -11.03 -3.16 8.22
CA VAL A 17 -11.37 -4.38 8.99
C VAL A 17 -12.38 -5.22 8.22
N VAL A 18 -13.45 -4.59 7.72
CA VAL A 18 -14.47 -5.28 6.93
C VAL A 18 -13.84 -5.86 5.66
N SER A 19 -12.98 -5.10 4.98
CA SER A 19 -12.24 -5.57 3.80
C SER A 19 -11.43 -6.83 4.11
N VAL A 20 -10.64 -6.84 5.19
CA VAL A 20 -9.86 -8.02 5.60
C VAL A 20 -10.74 -9.26 5.78
N LEU A 21 -11.91 -9.13 6.42
CA LEU A 21 -12.79 -10.28 6.66
C LEU A 21 -13.32 -10.87 5.35
N PHE A 22 -13.78 -10.03 4.42
CA PHE A 22 -14.32 -10.49 3.14
C PHE A 22 -13.22 -11.05 2.23
N THR A 23 -12.09 -10.37 2.13
CA THR A 23 -10.98 -10.81 1.27
C THR A 23 -10.30 -12.05 1.84
N PHE A 24 -10.26 -12.24 3.17
CA PHE A 24 -9.81 -13.50 3.77
C PHE A 24 -10.67 -14.68 3.36
N LEU A 25 -11.99 -14.52 3.47
CA LEU A 25 -12.94 -15.57 3.12
C LEU A 25 -12.86 -15.88 1.61
N ALA A 26 -12.80 -14.85 0.77
CA ALA A 26 -12.68 -15.01 -0.68
C ALA A 26 -11.34 -15.67 -1.09
N ALA A 27 -10.23 -15.29 -0.46
CA ALA A 27 -8.92 -15.90 -0.68
C ALA A 27 -8.94 -17.39 -0.33
N PHE A 28 -9.48 -17.72 0.84
CA PHE A 28 -9.61 -19.10 1.29
C PHE A 28 -10.46 -19.94 0.32
N ILE A 29 -11.63 -19.41 -0.07
CA ILE A 29 -12.54 -20.07 -1.01
C ILE A 29 -11.85 -20.26 -2.38
N GLY A 30 -11.23 -19.21 -2.93
CA GLY A 30 -10.57 -19.29 -4.25
C GLY A 30 -9.45 -20.32 -4.30
N ILE A 31 -8.58 -20.34 -3.29
CA ILE A 31 -7.49 -21.33 -3.19
C ILE A 31 -8.04 -22.75 -3.02
N PHE A 32 -9.06 -22.92 -2.17
CA PHE A 32 -9.71 -24.22 -1.98
C PHE A 32 -10.36 -24.75 -3.27
N TYR A 33 -11.01 -23.88 -4.05
CA TYR A 33 -11.58 -24.23 -5.35
C TYR A 33 -10.50 -24.58 -6.38
N TYR A 34 -9.39 -23.85 -6.41
CA TYR A 34 -8.27 -24.22 -7.27
C TYR A 34 -7.76 -25.63 -6.96
N MET A 35 -7.60 -25.99 -5.68
CA MET A 35 -7.13 -27.33 -5.29
C MET A 35 -8.07 -28.46 -5.70
N THR A 36 -9.36 -28.18 -5.89
CA THR A 36 -10.37 -29.19 -6.21
C THR A 36 -10.74 -29.23 -7.70
N ALA A 37 -10.84 -28.07 -8.34
CA ALA A 37 -11.28 -27.92 -9.73
C ALA A 37 -10.14 -27.62 -10.72
N GLY A 38 -8.96 -27.25 -10.24
CA GLY A 38 -7.79 -26.97 -11.08
C GLY A 38 -7.85 -25.70 -11.93
N SER A 39 -8.88 -24.86 -11.82
CA SER A 39 -9.01 -23.63 -12.64
C SER A 39 -7.98 -22.57 -12.26
N ALA A 40 -7.19 -22.13 -13.24
CA ALA A 40 -6.21 -21.07 -13.04
C ALA A 40 -6.88 -19.76 -12.61
N LEU A 41 -8.03 -19.39 -13.17
CA LEU A 41 -8.72 -18.14 -12.80
C LEU A 41 -9.23 -18.18 -11.34
N CYS A 42 -9.60 -19.35 -10.81
CA CYS A 42 -9.90 -19.52 -9.39
C CYS A 42 -8.66 -19.28 -8.51
N LEU A 43 -7.49 -19.74 -8.94
CA LEU A 43 -6.22 -19.46 -8.27
C LEU A 43 -5.90 -17.96 -8.29
N VAL A 44 -6.04 -17.32 -9.45
CA VAL A 44 -5.85 -15.85 -9.58
C VAL A 44 -6.80 -15.12 -8.64
N PHE A 45 -8.07 -15.53 -8.58
CA PHE A 45 -9.04 -14.96 -7.66
C PHE A 45 -8.64 -15.14 -6.20
N GLY A 46 -8.20 -16.33 -5.80
CA GLY A 46 -7.73 -16.57 -4.45
C GLY A 46 -6.53 -15.71 -4.07
N LEU A 47 -5.55 -15.60 -4.97
CA LEU A 47 -4.31 -14.86 -4.73
C LEU A 47 -4.50 -13.34 -4.78
N GLU A 48 -5.33 -12.81 -5.68
CA GLU A 48 -5.68 -11.39 -5.69
C GLU A 48 -6.36 -10.99 -4.38
N ASN A 49 -7.30 -11.81 -3.89
CA ASN A 49 -7.93 -11.56 -2.60
C ASN A 49 -6.95 -11.67 -1.42
N LEU A 50 -5.93 -12.52 -1.51
CA LEU A 50 -4.85 -12.55 -0.53
C LEU A 50 -4.03 -11.25 -0.56
N VAL A 51 -3.79 -10.70 -1.75
CA VAL A 51 -3.10 -9.41 -1.90
C VAL A 51 -3.95 -8.26 -1.37
N ASP A 52 -5.25 -8.22 -1.67
CA ASP A 52 -6.18 -7.22 -1.11
C ASP A 52 -6.29 -7.34 0.41
N LEU A 53 -6.26 -8.56 0.96
CA LEU A 53 -6.14 -8.78 2.41
C LEU A 53 -4.87 -8.14 2.96
N LEU A 54 -3.71 -8.43 2.37
CA LEU A 54 -2.44 -7.89 2.83
C LEU A 54 -2.40 -6.36 2.70
N SER A 55 -2.94 -5.78 1.63
CA SER A 55 -3.04 -4.32 1.49
C SER A 55 -3.96 -3.72 2.55
N SER A 56 -5.09 -4.35 2.82
CA SER A 56 -6.04 -3.91 3.85
C SER A 56 -5.43 -3.99 5.26
N VAL A 57 -4.64 -5.03 5.56
CA VAL A 57 -3.87 -5.16 6.83
C VAL A 57 -2.82 -4.06 6.97
N VAL A 58 -2.09 -3.77 5.89
CA VAL A 58 -1.10 -2.70 5.86
C VAL A 58 -1.74 -1.32 6.09
N VAL A 59 -2.93 -1.10 5.51
CA VAL A 59 -3.74 0.10 5.75
C VAL A 59 -4.25 0.16 7.19
N LEU A 60 -4.72 -0.96 7.76
CA LEU A 60 -5.09 -1.06 9.18
C LEU A 60 -3.95 -0.66 10.09
N TRP A 61 -2.73 -1.14 9.82
CA TRP A 61 -1.54 -0.77 10.57
C TRP A 61 -1.23 0.74 10.49
N ARG A 62 -1.47 1.37 9.34
CA ARG A 62 -1.31 2.83 9.17
C ARG A 62 -2.35 3.62 9.98
N PHE A 63 -3.61 3.20 9.95
CA PHE A 63 -4.72 3.88 10.64
C PHE A 63 -4.92 3.44 12.09
N PHE A 64 -4.15 2.46 12.59
CA PHE A 64 -4.16 2.05 13.99
C PHE A 64 -3.71 3.22 14.88
N SER A 65 -4.69 3.90 15.47
CA SER A 65 -4.51 5.18 16.14
C SER A 65 -4.05 4.98 17.58
N ILE A 66 -2.79 5.28 17.86
CA ILE A 66 -2.26 5.48 19.22
C ILE A 66 -2.06 6.99 19.44
N GLY A 67 -3.00 7.68 20.10
CA GLY A 67 -2.80 9.04 20.64
C GLY A 67 -3.17 10.27 19.77
N LYS A 68 -3.02 11.47 20.36
CA LYS A 68 -3.37 12.80 19.78
C LYS A 68 -2.47 13.19 18.59
N LEU A 69 -2.97 14.00 17.66
CA LEU A 69 -2.21 14.53 16.51
C LEU A 69 -1.22 15.62 16.97
N THR A 70 0.07 15.29 17.02
CA THR A 70 1.18 16.22 17.18
C THR A 70 1.94 16.36 15.86
N PRO A 71 2.70 17.46 15.61
CA PRO A 71 3.47 17.63 14.37
C PRO A 71 4.46 16.48 14.11
N GLU A 72 5.12 15.98 15.15
CA GLU A 72 5.97 14.77 15.08
C GLU A 72 5.19 13.53 14.58
N ARG A 73 3.92 13.42 14.96
CA ARG A 73 3.05 12.32 14.53
C ARG A 73 2.64 12.43 13.07
N GLU A 74 2.55 13.63 12.52
CA GLU A 74 2.25 13.83 11.10
C GLU A 74 3.39 13.29 10.22
N GLU A 75 4.65 13.51 10.61
CA GLU A 75 5.82 12.96 9.91
C GLU A 75 5.88 11.43 10.00
N LEU A 76 5.53 10.87 11.16
CA LEU A 76 5.41 9.41 11.34
C LEU A 76 4.31 8.82 10.45
N LEU A 77 3.16 9.49 10.33
CA LEU A 77 2.06 9.04 9.47
C LEU A 77 2.46 9.08 7.99
N LYS A 78 3.16 10.13 7.54
CA LYS A 78 3.72 10.21 6.17
C LYS A 78 4.73 9.09 5.89
N SER A 79 5.59 8.77 6.87
CA SER A 79 6.57 7.69 6.74
C SER A 79 5.90 6.31 6.66
N ARG A 80 4.90 6.06 7.50
CA ARG A 80 4.07 4.83 7.45
C ARG A 80 3.35 4.71 6.12
N GLU A 81 2.87 5.82 5.59
CA GLU A 81 2.16 5.86 4.32
C GLU A 81 3.02 5.41 3.15
N ILE A 82 4.25 5.92 3.09
CA ILE A 82 5.21 5.54 2.06
C ILE A 82 5.57 4.05 2.20
N ARG A 83 5.78 3.54 3.42
CA ARG A 83 6.04 2.11 3.69
C ARG A 83 4.89 1.24 3.22
N ALA A 84 3.67 1.59 3.62
CA ALA A 84 2.46 0.88 3.27
C ALA A 84 2.27 0.82 1.74
N SER A 85 2.34 1.98 1.09
CA SER A 85 2.25 2.13 -0.36
C SER A 85 3.33 1.32 -1.10
N THR A 86 4.54 1.24 -0.54
CA THR A 86 5.65 0.46 -1.10
C THR A 86 5.39 -1.04 -0.97
N ALA A 87 4.96 -1.51 0.21
CA ALA A 87 4.67 -2.93 0.45
C ALA A 87 3.63 -3.46 -0.55
N ILE A 88 2.51 -2.74 -0.69
CA ILE A 88 1.43 -3.12 -1.62
C ILE A 88 1.93 -3.23 -3.06
N SER A 89 2.89 -2.38 -3.46
CA SER A 89 3.42 -2.37 -4.83
C SER A 89 4.28 -3.60 -5.13
N PHE A 90 5.09 -4.04 -4.16
CA PHE A 90 5.88 -5.27 -4.31
C PHE A 90 5.00 -6.51 -4.36
N VAL A 91 3.98 -6.55 -3.50
CA VAL A 91 3.03 -7.67 -3.45
C VAL A 91 2.28 -7.80 -4.78
N LEU A 92 1.79 -6.69 -5.36
CA LEU A 92 1.15 -6.69 -6.68
C LEU A 92 2.10 -7.13 -7.81
N LEU A 93 3.36 -6.71 -7.77
CA LEU A 93 4.35 -7.14 -8.76
C LEU A 93 4.59 -8.66 -8.70
N LEU A 94 4.79 -9.20 -7.50
CA LEU A 94 5.01 -10.63 -7.29
C LEU A 94 3.78 -11.46 -7.69
N LEU A 95 2.58 -10.96 -7.37
CA LEU A 95 1.33 -11.56 -7.77
C LEU A 95 1.22 -11.63 -9.30
N GLY A 96 1.46 -10.53 -10.01
CA GLY A 96 1.38 -10.50 -11.47
C GLY A 96 2.31 -11.53 -12.12
N LEU A 97 3.56 -11.65 -11.63
CA LEU A 97 4.51 -12.64 -12.12
C LEU A 97 4.03 -14.08 -11.89
N PHE A 98 3.53 -14.35 -10.68
CA PHE A 98 3.01 -15.67 -10.32
C PHE A 98 1.80 -16.06 -11.18
N VAL A 99 0.84 -15.13 -11.34
CA VAL A 99 -0.37 -15.34 -12.14
C VAL A 99 -0.02 -15.65 -13.58
N ILE A 100 0.89 -14.88 -14.20
CA ILE A 100 1.33 -15.15 -15.58
C ILE A 100 1.94 -16.55 -15.69
N ALA A 101 2.79 -16.95 -14.74
CA ALA A 101 3.39 -18.28 -14.73
C ALA A 101 2.34 -19.39 -14.58
N ALA A 102 1.36 -19.20 -13.70
CA ALA A 102 0.25 -20.14 -13.49
C ALA A 102 -0.62 -20.28 -14.74
N SER A 103 -0.99 -19.16 -15.38
CA SER A 103 -1.79 -19.17 -16.62
C SER A 103 -1.06 -19.82 -17.79
N LEU A 104 0.26 -19.62 -17.91
CA LEU A 104 1.07 -20.29 -18.94
C LEU A 104 1.17 -21.80 -18.72
N TRP A 105 1.21 -22.23 -17.45
CA TRP A 105 1.19 -23.64 -17.10
C TRP A 105 -0.15 -24.29 -17.47
N ASP A 106 -1.25 -23.62 -17.12
CA ASP A 106 -2.61 -24.08 -17.39
C ASP A 106 -2.88 -24.20 -18.90
N LEU A 107 -2.46 -23.20 -19.68
CA LEU A 107 -2.60 -23.21 -21.13
C LEU A 107 -1.81 -24.34 -21.82
N LYS A 108 -0.69 -24.77 -21.24
CA LYS A 108 0.14 -25.87 -21.78
C LYS A 108 -0.39 -27.23 -21.40
N ASN A 109 -0.86 -27.38 -20.18
CA ASN A 109 -1.24 -28.69 -19.64
C ASN A 109 -2.70 -29.04 -19.92
N GLY A 110 -3.54 -28.06 -20.25
CA GLY A 110 -4.95 -28.26 -20.62
C GLY A 110 -5.71 -28.96 -19.50
N ASN A 111 -6.24 -28.19 -18.55
CA ASN A 111 -7.08 -28.79 -17.52
C ASN A 111 -8.48 -29.09 -18.08
N ASP A 112 -8.91 -30.35 -17.92
CA ASP A 112 -10.32 -30.74 -18.02
C ASP A 112 -11.06 -30.13 -16.82
N GLU A 113 -11.56 -28.92 -17.00
CA GLU A 113 -12.26 -28.15 -15.98
C GLU A 113 -13.56 -28.85 -15.56
N ASN A 114 -13.50 -29.66 -14.50
CA ASN A 114 -14.70 -30.09 -13.76
C ASN A 114 -15.11 -28.95 -12.80
N GLN A 115 -15.61 -27.84 -13.35
CA GLN A 115 -16.11 -26.75 -12.51
C GLN A 115 -17.32 -27.25 -11.72
N SER A 116 -17.31 -27.09 -10.39
CA SER A 116 -18.55 -27.13 -9.60
C SER A 116 -19.33 -25.84 -9.84
N GLU A 117 -20.12 -25.89 -10.91
CA GLU A 117 -20.71 -24.76 -11.63
C GLU A 117 -21.50 -23.77 -10.77
N LYS A 118 -22.31 -24.26 -9.84
CA LYS A 118 -23.30 -23.40 -9.14
C LYS A 118 -22.72 -22.59 -7.99
N LEU A 119 -21.69 -23.12 -7.31
CA LEU A 119 -21.13 -22.46 -6.14
C LEU A 119 -20.22 -21.29 -6.54
N ILE A 120 -19.37 -21.48 -7.56
CA ILE A 120 -18.50 -20.43 -8.10
C ILE A 120 -19.34 -19.27 -8.65
N LEU A 121 -20.48 -19.56 -9.29
CA LEU A 121 -21.42 -18.55 -9.74
C LEU A 121 -21.95 -17.69 -8.58
N GLY A 122 -22.40 -18.33 -7.50
CA GLY A 122 -22.90 -17.62 -6.32
C GLY A 122 -21.80 -16.77 -5.65
N ILE A 123 -20.61 -17.34 -5.50
CA ILE A 123 -19.46 -16.67 -4.90
C ILE A 123 -19.01 -15.48 -5.73
N SER A 124 -18.88 -15.64 -7.06
CA SER A 124 -18.49 -14.55 -7.96
C SER A 124 -19.50 -13.42 -7.93
N PHE A 125 -20.81 -13.71 -7.98
CA PHE A 125 -21.84 -12.68 -7.88
C PHE A 125 -21.79 -11.90 -6.56
N VAL A 126 -21.67 -12.60 -5.43
CA VAL A 126 -21.53 -11.96 -4.10
C VAL A 126 -20.24 -11.13 -4.04
N SER A 127 -19.15 -11.64 -4.61
CA SER A 127 -17.84 -10.96 -4.64
C SER A 127 -17.88 -9.68 -5.47
N ILE A 128 -18.60 -9.66 -6.61
CA ILE A 128 -18.82 -8.44 -7.40
C ILE A 128 -19.47 -7.35 -6.55
N LEU A 129 -20.52 -7.71 -5.80
CA LEU A 129 -21.23 -6.74 -4.96
C LEU A 129 -20.37 -6.30 -3.77
N ALA A 130 -19.70 -7.23 -3.08
CA ALA A 130 -18.86 -6.93 -1.94
C ALA A 130 -17.65 -6.07 -2.32
N PHE A 131 -16.85 -6.51 -3.30
CA PHE A 131 -15.65 -5.77 -3.73
C PHE A 131 -15.99 -4.51 -4.51
N GLY A 132 -17.06 -4.53 -5.31
CA GLY A 132 -17.50 -3.34 -6.02
C GLY A 132 -17.91 -2.23 -5.06
N THR A 133 -18.67 -2.56 -4.02
CA THR A 133 -19.03 -1.58 -2.97
C THR A 133 -17.79 -1.11 -2.21
N MET A 134 -16.91 -2.03 -1.77
CA MET A 134 -15.65 -1.67 -1.09
C MET A 134 -14.77 -0.75 -1.92
N THR A 135 -14.63 -1.01 -3.21
CA THR A 135 -13.84 -0.21 -4.15
C THR A 135 -14.30 1.25 -4.14
N ILE A 136 -15.61 1.48 -4.24
CA ILE A 136 -16.19 2.82 -4.24
C ILE A 136 -15.86 3.54 -2.92
N PHE A 137 -16.02 2.85 -1.78
CA PHE A 137 -15.71 3.42 -0.47
C PHE A 137 -14.22 3.70 -0.28
N LYS A 138 -13.33 2.78 -0.69
CA LYS A 138 -11.88 2.92 -0.57
C LYS A 138 -11.39 4.12 -1.39
N PHE A 139 -11.87 4.30 -2.63
CA PHE A 139 -11.49 5.45 -3.45
C PHE A 139 -12.02 6.79 -2.91
N HIS A 140 -13.26 6.81 -2.41
CA HIS A 140 -13.82 7.99 -1.76
C HIS A 140 -13.00 8.39 -0.54
N TYR A 141 -12.68 7.44 0.33
CA TYR A 141 -11.90 7.69 1.54
C TYR A 141 -10.44 8.02 1.23
N ALA A 142 -9.86 7.42 0.18
CA ALA A 142 -8.51 7.75 -0.26
C ALA A 142 -8.41 9.20 -0.70
N SER A 143 -9.40 9.71 -1.42
CA SER A 143 -9.46 11.09 -1.89
C SER A 143 -9.73 12.07 -0.74
N ALA A 144 -10.63 11.71 0.18
CA ALA A 144 -10.96 12.55 1.33
C ALA A 144 -9.84 12.64 2.38
N LEU A 145 -9.03 11.59 2.53
CA LEU A 145 -7.93 11.51 3.50
C LEU A 145 -6.54 11.75 2.90
N ASP A 146 -6.47 12.13 1.61
CA ASP A 146 -5.23 12.28 0.81
C ASP A 146 -4.24 11.12 1.04
N SER A 147 -4.74 9.91 0.83
CA SER A 147 -4.08 8.66 1.21
C SER A 147 -3.67 7.85 -0.01
N SER A 148 -2.37 7.81 -0.30
CA SER A 148 -1.77 6.98 -1.34
C SER A 148 -1.86 5.47 -1.05
N SER A 149 -1.79 5.03 0.21
CA SER A 149 -1.91 3.60 0.56
C SER A 149 -3.35 3.11 0.42
N LEU A 150 -4.32 3.91 0.86
CA LEU A 150 -5.74 3.58 0.73
C LEU A 150 -6.19 3.63 -0.73
N HIS A 151 -5.59 4.50 -1.54
CA HIS A 151 -5.81 4.49 -2.98
C HIS A 151 -5.33 3.18 -3.61
N LYS A 152 -4.12 2.71 -3.27
CA LYS A 152 -3.60 1.42 -3.76
C LYS A 152 -4.41 0.23 -3.27
N ASP A 153 -4.85 0.26 -2.02
CA ASP A 153 -5.76 -0.73 -1.46
C ASP A 153 -7.11 -0.76 -2.20
N GLY A 154 -7.64 0.41 -2.59
CA GLY A 154 -8.81 0.52 -3.47
C GLY A 154 -8.58 -0.07 -4.86
N VAL A 155 -7.37 0.07 -5.42
CA VAL A 155 -7.00 -0.57 -6.70
C VAL A 155 -6.99 -2.09 -6.59
N CYS A 156 -6.48 -2.66 -5.48
CA CYS A 156 -6.58 -4.12 -5.25
C CYS A 156 -8.04 -4.58 -5.26
N SER A 157 -8.93 -3.92 -4.50
CA SER A 157 -10.35 -4.27 -4.50
C SER A 157 -11.02 -4.08 -5.87
N PHE A 158 -10.59 -3.10 -6.65
CA PHE A 158 -11.07 -2.92 -8.02
C PHE A 158 -10.65 -4.09 -8.92
N ILE A 159 -9.39 -4.52 -8.85
CA ILE A 159 -8.88 -5.69 -9.59
C ILE A 159 -9.67 -6.93 -9.17
N GLY A 160 -9.89 -7.15 -7.86
CA GLY A 160 -10.73 -8.22 -7.33
C GLY A 160 -12.17 -8.17 -7.85
N THR A 161 -12.75 -6.97 -8.02
CA THR A 161 -14.09 -6.79 -8.61
C THR A 161 -14.11 -7.21 -10.08
N VAL A 162 -13.16 -6.71 -10.88
CA VAL A 162 -13.04 -7.07 -12.31
C VAL A 162 -12.83 -8.57 -12.48
N LEU A 163 -12.02 -9.17 -11.62
CA LEU A 163 -11.75 -10.61 -11.63
C LEU A 163 -12.98 -11.43 -11.22
N SER A 164 -13.79 -10.93 -10.28
CA SER A 164 -15.09 -11.53 -9.94
C SER A 164 -16.07 -11.47 -11.11
N CYS A 165 -16.11 -10.35 -11.84
CA CYS A 165 -16.88 -10.22 -13.08
C CYS A 165 -16.38 -11.19 -14.15
N ALA A 166 -15.06 -11.32 -14.30
CA ALA A 166 -14.45 -12.26 -15.23
C ALA A 166 -14.84 -13.71 -14.92
N LEU A 167 -14.80 -14.13 -13.65
CA LEU A 167 -15.27 -15.45 -13.23
C LEU A 167 -16.75 -15.67 -13.56
N PHE A 168 -17.60 -14.69 -13.27
CA PHE A 168 -19.03 -14.77 -13.55
C PHE A 168 -19.32 -14.91 -15.05
N VAL A 169 -18.65 -14.11 -15.89
CA VAL A 169 -18.79 -14.14 -17.35
C VAL A 169 -18.19 -15.42 -17.92
N ASN A 170 -17.01 -15.84 -17.46
CA ASN A 170 -16.35 -17.05 -17.94
C ASN A 170 -17.23 -18.28 -17.69
N PHE A 171 -17.82 -18.36 -16.50
CA PHE A 171 -18.82 -19.38 -16.17
C PHE A 171 -19.99 -19.39 -17.17
N PHE A 172 -20.58 -18.23 -17.45
CA PHE A 172 -21.70 -18.14 -18.40
C PHE A 172 -21.32 -18.56 -19.82
N ILE A 173 -20.08 -18.26 -20.24
CA ILE A 173 -19.57 -18.64 -21.55
C ILE A 173 -19.33 -20.16 -21.64
N ILE A 174 -18.62 -20.74 -20.67
CA ILE A 174 -18.28 -22.17 -20.67
C ILE A 174 -19.54 -23.04 -20.64
N GLN A 175 -20.58 -22.62 -19.92
CA GLN A 175 -21.89 -23.27 -19.91
C GLN A 175 -22.53 -23.42 -21.30
N HIS A 176 -22.33 -22.44 -22.18
CA HIS A 176 -22.85 -22.47 -23.54
C HIS A 176 -21.84 -23.01 -24.56
N TYR A 177 -20.54 -22.85 -24.29
CA TYR A 177 -19.44 -23.17 -25.21
C TYR A 177 -18.25 -23.82 -24.47
N PRO A 178 -18.34 -25.12 -24.14
CA PRO A 178 -17.30 -25.81 -23.38
C PRO A 178 -15.95 -25.92 -24.12
N GLN A 179 -15.95 -25.78 -25.45
CA GLN A 179 -14.73 -25.69 -26.27
C GLN A 179 -13.87 -24.42 -26.04
N LEU A 180 -14.34 -23.46 -25.24
CA LEU A 180 -13.63 -22.21 -24.92
C LEU A 180 -12.93 -22.24 -23.55
N SER A 181 -12.57 -23.41 -23.02
CA SER A 181 -11.87 -23.53 -21.72
C SER A 181 -10.55 -22.74 -21.65
N TRP A 182 -9.86 -22.54 -22.78
CA TRP A 182 -8.65 -21.69 -22.85
C TRP A 182 -8.90 -20.22 -22.47
N LEU A 183 -10.15 -19.76 -22.47
CA LEU A 183 -10.53 -18.40 -22.11
C LEU A 183 -10.20 -18.08 -20.64
N ASP A 184 -10.31 -19.08 -19.74
CA ASP A 184 -9.97 -18.95 -18.31
C ASP A 184 -8.52 -18.50 -18.14
N ALA A 185 -7.60 -19.28 -18.74
CA ALA A 185 -6.17 -19.00 -18.73
C ALA A 185 -5.82 -17.68 -19.44
N ALA A 186 -6.50 -17.35 -20.55
CA ALA A 186 -6.26 -16.10 -21.27
C ALA A 186 -6.64 -14.86 -20.44
N VAL A 187 -7.80 -14.87 -19.79
CA VAL A 187 -8.25 -13.76 -18.94
C VAL A 187 -7.37 -13.63 -17.70
N ALA A 188 -7.03 -14.75 -17.07
CA ALA A 188 -6.08 -14.81 -15.96
C ALA A 188 -4.72 -14.18 -16.34
N MET A 189 -4.20 -14.53 -17.52
CA MET A 189 -2.93 -14.00 -18.02
C MET A 189 -2.98 -12.49 -18.25
N VAL A 190 -4.06 -11.97 -18.85
CA VAL A 190 -4.25 -10.52 -19.06
C VAL A 190 -4.26 -9.78 -17.72
N LEU A 191 -4.96 -10.29 -16.71
CA LEU A 191 -5.00 -9.70 -15.38
C LEU A 191 -3.63 -9.74 -14.69
N GLY A 192 -2.89 -10.84 -14.85
CA GLY A 192 -1.51 -10.94 -14.38
C GLY A 192 -0.59 -9.87 -14.99
N PHE A 193 -0.70 -9.62 -16.30
CA PHE A 193 0.05 -8.53 -16.96
C PHE A 193 -0.34 -7.16 -16.43
N VAL A 194 -1.62 -6.89 -16.24
CA VAL A 194 -2.10 -5.61 -15.68
C VAL A 194 -1.54 -5.39 -14.28
N ALA A 195 -1.62 -6.40 -13.40
CA ALA A 195 -1.07 -6.33 -12.04
C ALA A 195 0.45 -6.11 -12.05
N LEU A 196 1.17 -6.83 -12.91
CA LEU A 196 2.62 -6.69 -13.07
C LEU A 196 3.02 -5.27 -13.50
N LEU A 197 2.37 -4.73 -14.54
CA LEU A 197 2.64 -3.39 -15.05
C LEU A 197 2.33 -2.32 -14.00
N TYR A 198 1.23 -2.46 -13.27
CA TYR A 198 0.86 -1.52 -12.21
C TYR A 198 1.84 -1.56 -11.03
N GLY A 199 2.30 -2.75 -10.64
CA GLY A 199 3.35 -2.94 -9.63
C GLY A 199 4.66 -2.27 -10.05
N ILE A 200 5.10 -2.50 -11.29
CA ILE A 200 6.31 -1.87 -11.86
C ILE A 200 6.19 -0.35 -11.88
N GLN A 201 5.09 0.19 -12.42
CA GLN A 201 4.85 1.64 -12.48
C GLN A 201 4.88 2.26 -11.09
N SER A 202 4.28 1.60 -10.10
CA SER A 202 4.27 2.04 -8.70
C SER A 202 5.68 2.07 -8.10
N ILE A 203 6.51 1.06 -8.39
CA ILE A 203 7.91 1.00 -7.91
C ILE A 203 8.77 2.06 -8.62
N ILE A 204 8.59 2.28 -9.92
CA ILE A 204 9.30 3.34 -10.67
C ILE A 204 8.95 4.72 -10.09
N ALA A 205 7.68 4.96 -9.78
CA ALA A 205 7.24 6.20 -9.15
C ALA A 205 7.89 6.41 -7.77
N LEU A 206 8.05 5.35 -6.97
CA LEU A 206 8.75 5.40 -5.68
C LEU A 206 10.26 5.65 -5.84
N ARG A 207 10.90 5.03 -6.84
CA ARG A 207 12.32 5.27 -7.16
C ARG A 207 12.57 6.72 -7.56
N LYS A 208 11.69 7.33 -8.36
CA LYS A 208 11.77 8.76 -8.73
C LYS A 208 11.70 9.68 -7.50
N ARG A 209 11.01 9.26 -6.45
CA ARG A 209 10.93 9.97 -5.15
C ARG A 209 12.14 9.72 -4.24
N LYS A 210 13.19 9.04 -4.71
CA LYS A 210 14.44 8.71 -3.98
C LYS A 210 14.21 8.04 -2.60
N VAL A 211 13.14 7.26 -2.47
CA VAL A 211 12.88 6.51 -1.23
C VAL A 211 13.89 5.34 -1.15
N PRO A 212 14.55 5.10 0.00
CA PRO A 212 15.51 4.01 0.17
C PRO A 212 14.80 2.66 0.36
N ILE A 213 14.12 2.20 -0.69
CA ILE A 213 13.24 1.02 -0.70
C ILE A 213 13.98 -0.29 -0.40
N CYS A 214 15.25 -0.38 -0.83
CA CYS A 214 16.07 -1.60 -0.73
C CYS A 214 16.82 -1.72 0.60
N SER A 215 16.71 -0.74 1.51
CA SER A 215 17.36 -0.85 2.81
C SER A 215 16.46 -1.60 3.79
N LEU A 216 16.86 -2.81 4.23
CA LEU A 216 16.17 -3.51 5.32
C LEU A 216 16.10 -2.64 6.59
N SER A 217 17.13 -1.82 6.85
CA SER A 217 17.12 -0.89 8.00
C SER A 217 15.95 0.10 7.94
N TRP A 218 15.52 0.51 6.74
CA TRP A 218 14.40 1.43 6.59
C TRP A 218 13.04 0.81 6.93
N TRP A 219 12.88 -0.50 6.71
CA TRP A 219 11.67 -1.25 7.09
C TRP A 219 11.60 -1.49 8.60
N PHE A 220 12.74 -1.77 9.23
CA PHE A 220 12.83 -2.09 10.66
C PHE A 220 13.09 -0.90 11.58
N MET A 221 13.48 0.28 11.07
CA MET A 221 13.53 1.51 11.88
C MET A 221 12.10 1.93 12.27
N SER A 222 11.66 1.44 13.42
CA SER A 222 10.70 2.15 14.26
C SER A 222 11.37 3.46 14.66
N ARG A 223 11.04 4.57 13.98
CA ARG A 223 11.44 5.90 14.49
C ARG A 223 10.56 6.21 15.70
N GLY A 224 10.90 5.57 16.81
CA GLY A 224 10.67 6.05 18.15
C GLY A 224 12.05 6.26 18.76
N ASP A 225 12.69 7.36 18.37
CA ASP A 225 13.76 8.03 19.12
C ASP A 225 14.14 9.31 18.35
N GLY A 226 13.67 10.44 18.86
CA GLY A 226 13.98 11.78 18.34
C GLY A 226 15.42 12.19 18.65
N LYS A 227 16.41 11.51 18.06
CA LYS A 227 17.84 11.88 18.19
C LYS A 227 18.68 11.57 16.95
N GLU A 228 18.23 11.96 15.75
CA GLU A 228 19.15 12.08 14.60
C GLU A 228 18.82 13.31 13.72
N ALA A 229 18.50 14.41 14.38
CA ALA A 229 18.51 15.76 13.78
C ALA A 229 19.38 16.69 14.65
N SER A 230 20.55 16.20 15.07
CA SER A 230 21.60 17.00 15.69
C SER A 230 22.94 16.29 15.54
N ASP A 231 23.35 16.00 14.31
CA ASP A 231 24.77 15.75 14.04
C ASP A 231 25.39 17.09 13.59
N PRO A 232 26.24 17.74 14.42
CA PRO A 232 26.89 18.99 14.06
C PRO A 232 27.86 18.87 12.88
N SER A 233 28.21 17.64 12.46
CA SER A 233 29.22 17.38 11.44
C SER A 233 28.79 17.70 10.00
N THR A 234 27.50 17.97 9.76
CA THR A 234 26.95 18.20 8.41
C THR A 234 26.58 19.66 8.12
N ARG A 235 26.92 20.62 9.00
CA ARG A 235 26.83 22.04 8.63
C ARG A 235 28.02 22.43 7.75
N PRO A 236 27.81 23.02 6.55
CA PRO A 236 28.89 23.75 5.90
C PRO A 236 29.36 24.87 6.84
N PRO A 237 30.66 25.17 6.90
CA PRO A 237 31.18 26.22 7.77
C PRO A 237 30.50 27.55 7.41
N SER A 238 29.84 28.17 8.39
CA SER A 238 29.34 29.53 8.29
C SER A 238 30.53 30.49 8.20
N GLU A 239 30.57 31.32 7.15
CA GLU A 239 31.58 32.38 6.91
C GLU A 239 31.46 33.59 7.87
N ASP A 240 31.09 33.37 9.13
CA ASP A 240 31.03 34.43 10.13
C ASP A 240 31.95 34.05 11.31
N GLY A 241 33.24 34.32 11.16
CA GLY A 241 34.23 33.99 12.18
C GLY A 241 35.68 34.32 11.85
N ALA A 242 35.90 35.32 10.99
CA ALA A 242 37.24 35.79 10.65
C ALA A 242 37.31 37.33 10.73
N SER A 243 37.37 37.86 11.95
CA SER A 243 37.88 39.21 12.22
C SER A 243 38.02 39.47 13.73
N ASP A 244 38.64 38.55 14.47
CA ASP A 244 39.00 38.79 15.87
C ASP A 244 40.40 38.23 16.20
N LEU A 245 41.38 38.50 15.34
CA LEU A 245 42.80 38.28 15.65
C LEU A 245 43.68 39.28 14.87
N GLU A 246 43.59 40.57 15.19
CA GLU A 246 44.73 41.49 15.08
C GLU A 246 44.59 42.61 16.12
N MET A 247 45.72 42.95 16.75
CA MET A 247 45.97 43.99 17.76
C MET A 247 45.40 43.76 19.17
N SER A 248 46.13 44.00 20.25
CA SER A 248 47.55 44.19 20.50
C SER A 248 47.66 44.23 22.01
N GLU A 249 48.48 43.35 22.54
CA GLU A 249 49.17 43.40 23.81
C GLU A 249 49.52 44.84 24.28
N TYR A 250 49.04 45.27 25.45
CA TYR A 250 49.71 46.20 26.39
C TYR A 250 48.90 46.38 27.70
N LYS A 251 49.58 46.31 28.86
CA LYS A 251 49.08 46.53 30.23
C LYS A 251 50.23 47.22 31.02
N PRO A 252 50.06 47.70 32.26
CA PRO A 252 49.27 48.81 32.84
C PRO A 252 50.15 49.96 33.41
N ASP A 253 49.57 51.08 33.88
CA ASP A 253 49.65 51.56 35.29
C ASP A 253 49.27 53.05 35.50
N ARG A 254 48.67 53.31 36.69
CA ARG A 254 48.53 54.59 37.45
C ARG A 254 47.62 55.67 36.84
N GLU A 255 46.83 56.50 37.58
CA GLU A 255 46.81 56.91 38.99
C GLU A 255 45.48 57.67 39.31
N THR A 256 45.02 57.56 40.57
CA THR A 256 44.43 58.60 41.46
C THR A 256 43.13 59.40 41.15
N THR A 257 42.16 59.21 42.08
CA THR A 257 41.35 60.20 42.84
C THR A 257 40.17 61.01 42.25
N LEU A 258 39.06 60.88 42.99
CA LEU A 258 38.13 61.91 43.54
C LEU A 258 37.24 62.72 42.58
N SER A 259 35.91 62.58 42.74
CA SER A 259 35.05 63.59 43.42
C SER A 259 33.55 63.43 43.10
N ASN A 260 32.75 63.39 44.17
CA ASN A 260 31.41 64.02 44.41
C ASN A 260 30.25 63.74 43.44
N GLU A 261 29.14 63.14 43.88
CA GLU A 261 28.01 63.75 44.64
C GLU A 261 27.60 65.15 44.17
N VAL A 262 26.34 65.28 43.71
CA VAL A 262 25.32 66.25 44.18
C VAL A 262 24.11 66.18 43.22
N VAL A 263 22.95 65.91 43.85
CA VAL A 263 21.56 66.35 43.58
C VAL A 263 21.10 66.53 42.14
#